data_AF-A0A2V7VF14-F1
#
_entry.id   AF-A0A2V7VF14-F1
#
_cell.length_a   1.000
_cell.length_b   1.000
_cell.length_c   1.000
_cell.angle_alpha   90.00
_cell.angle_beta   90.00
_cell.angle_gamma   90.00
#
_symmetry.space_group_name_H-M   'P 1'
#
loop_
_entity.id
_entity.type
_entity.pdbx_description
1 polymer ?
#
loop_
_entity_poly.entity_id
_entity_poly.type
_entity_poly.pdbx_seq_one_letter_code
_entity_poly.pdbx_strand_id
1 'polypeptide(L)'
;ALPITRATEVRFASSLAQAIDLPQGAVVATVSARLVSGREIELPVRAGIDTAEWAWDRPDVRTRIRHTRPTVALSFPVAGAAYEGHHYLATLPLPARYALDGLRFQALAGMPPLSLLRVGVVDGATGRAAGLSLTAAYVSDTVRLAESAATPNVRLFEVLRGLGRAWVVESLRLLPDEGTLERFLRGPTRAGIDARHQALALAGDAEGVELPPGSRSSRADLAREVGGRLELRAEGPGLLVVTEGFDPGWAAEVDGRPARLLRINGGVMGVVLPEGTHRAVLQYRARGLAAGTLLAALAGLGLAGAILRRQI
;
A
#
# COMPACT_ATOMS: atom_id res chain seq x y z
N ALA A 1 13.66 12.85 -2.84
CA ALA A 1 14.67 13.66 -3.56
C ALA A 1 14.00 14.92 -4.10
N LEU A 2 14.66 16.07 -3.98
CA LEU A 2 14.21 17.37 -4.44
C LEU A 2 15.14 17.79 -5.60
N PRO A 3 14.66 18.30 -6.74
CA PRO A 3 15.57 18.88 -7.74
C PRO A 3 16.41 19.97 -7.08
N ILE A 4 17.72 20.03 -7.34
CA ILE A 4 18.62 20.96 -6.63
C ILE A 4 18.06 22.37 -6.64
N THR A 5 17.65 22.86 -5.47
CA THR A 5 16.93 24.12 -5.33
C THR A 5 17.55 24.94 -4.23
N ARG A 6 17.81 26.22 -4.50
CA ARG A 6 18.16 27.18 -3.44
C ARG A 6 16.92 27.52 -2.64
N ALA A 7 17.04 27.53 -1.32
CA ALA A 7 15.93 27.84 -0.44
C ALA A 7 16.41 28.55 0.83
N THR A 8 15.52 29.36 1.41
CA THR A 8 15.67 29.99 2.73
C THR A 8 14.70 29.40 3.73
N GLU A 9 13.72 28.62 3.30
CA GLU A 9 12.71 28.02 4.18
C GLU A 9 12.07 26.79 3.56
N VAL A 10 11.58 25.91 4.42
CA VAL A 10 10.72 24.78 4.07
C VAL A 10 9.28 25.17 4.38
N ARG A 11 8.36 24.94 3.44
CA ARG A 11 6.92 25.15 3.65
C ARG A 11 6.16 23.87 3.43
N PHE A 12 5.18 23.60 4.29
CA PHE A 12 4.28 22.47 4.09
C PHE A 12 2.89 22.75 4.65
N ALA A 13 1.90 22.06 4.08
CA ALA A 13 0.55 22.00 4.61
C ALA A 13 0.34 20.64 5.27
N SER A 14 -0.11 20.63 6.53
CA SER A 14 -0.28 19.39 7.29
C SER A 14 -1.43 19.44 8.28
N SER A 15 -1.80 18.30 8.85
CA SER A 15 -2.69 18.24 10.00
C SER A 15 -2.38 17.03 10.88
N LEU A 16 -2.63 17.18 12.18
CA LEU A 16 -2.59 16.07 13.14
C LEU A 16 -3.98 15.46 13.30
N ALA A 17 -4.05 14.22 13.73
CA ALA A 17 -5.27 13.57 14.20
C ALA A 17 -5.04 12.96 15.57
N GLN A 18 -6.07 12.97 16.44
CA GLN A 18 -6.00 12.44 17.81
C GLN A 18 -4.96 13.16 18.68
N ALA A 19 -4.83 14.46 18.49
CA ALA A 19 -3.78 15.29 19.10
C ALA A 19 -4.29 16.22 20.23
N ILE A 20 -5.54 16.08 20.65
CA ILE A 20 -6.19 17.00 21.61
C ILE A 20 -5.40 17.20 22.91
N ASP A 21 -4.70 16.16 23.38
CA ASP A 21 -3.96 16.18 24.65
C ASP A 21 -2.52 16.73 24.49
N LEU A 22 -2.04 16.97 23.27
CA LEU A 22 -0.72 17.52 23.03
C LEU A 22 -0.63 18.98 23.50
N PRO A 23 0.37 19.33 24.32
CA PRO A 23 0.55 20.71 24.76
C PRO A 23 1.06 21.58 23.60
N GLN A 24 0.78 22.88 23.71
CA GLN A 24 1.34 23.89 22.81
C GLN A 24 2.86 23.75 22.68
N GLY A 25 3.36 23.74 21.44
CA GLY A 25 4.79 23.66 21.15
C GLY A 25 5.40 22.26 21.22
N ALA A 26 4.62 21.22 21.56
CA ALA A 26 5.11 19.85 21.56
C ALA A 26 5.68 19.46 20.19
N VAL A 27 6.90 18.92 20.16
CA VAL A 27 7.50 18.44 18.91
C VAL A 27 6.85 17.11 18.55
N VAL A 28 6.26 17.05 17.35
CA VAL A 28 5.53 15.87 16.86
C VAL A 28 6.27 15.13 15.74
N ALA A 29 7.13 15.85 15.03
CA ALA A 29 7.96 15.33 13.95
C ALA A 29 9.20 16.20 13.77
N THR A 30 10.16 15.69 13.02
CA THR A 30 11.33 16.44 12.52
C THR A 30 11.33 16.47 11.00
N VAL A 31 11.81 17.58 10.45
CA VAL A 31 12.11 17.74 9.03
C VAL A 31 13.62 17.89 8.87
N SER A 32 14.27 16.96 8.19
CA SER A 32 15.68 17.06 7.84
C SER A 32 15.81 17.60 6.43
N ALA A 33 16.35 18.81 6.28
CA ALA A 33 16.68 19.41 4.99
C ALA A 33 18.11 19.03 4.60
N ARG A 34 18.25 18.19 3.56
CA ARG A 34 19.55 17.74 3.06
C ARG A 34 20.12 18.74 2.07
N LEU A 35 21.33 19.20 2.38
CA LEU A 35 22.11 20.08 1.53
C LEU A 35 22.80 19.27 0.43
N VAL A 36 23.10 19.91 -0.70
CA VAL A 36 23.94 19.31 -1.76
C VAL A 36 25.32 18.88 -1.25
N SER A 37 25.81 19.49 -0.16
CA SER A 37 27.07 19.10 0.50
C SER A 37 26.98 17.80 1.31
N GLY A 38 25.79 17.21 1.46
CA GLY A 38 25.54 16.03 2.29
C GLY A 38 25.23 16.33 3.76
N ARG A 39 25.41 17.57 4.23
CA ARG A 39 24.97 17.97 5.58
C ARG A 39 23.44 18.00 5.66
N GLU A 40 22.87 17.66 6.81
CA GLU A 40 21.44 17.80 7.08
C GLU A 40 21.19 18.90 8.13
N ILE A 41 20.09 19.64 7.95
CA ILE A 41 19.59 20.62 8.92
C ILE A 41 18.26 20.10 9.44
N GLU A 42 18.19 19.79 10.74
CA GLU A 42 16.96 19.34 11.39
C GLU A 42 16.11 20.52 11.86
N LEU A 43 14.83 20.49 11.55
CA LEU A 43 13.84 21.49 11.90
C LEU A 43 12.67 20.80 12.62
N PRO A 44 12.31 21.20 13.85
CA PRO A 44 11.21 20.58 14.56
C PRO A 44 9.85 21.02 13.99
N VAL A 45 8.89 20.09 13.98
CA VAL A 45 7.48 20.36 13.69
C VAL A 45 6.73 20.35 15.01
N ARG A 46 6.06 21.45 15.35
CA ARG A 46 5.44 21.64 16.67
C ARG A 46 3.93 21.81 16.61
N ALA A 47 3.24 21.16 17.54
CA ALA A 47 1.80 21.29 17.73
C ALA A 47 1.42 22.72 18.13
N GLY A 48 0.38 23.25 17.50
CA GLY A 48 -0.13 24.61 17.65
C GLY A 48 0.74 25.73 17.09
N ILE A 49 1.89 25.41 16.49
CA ILE A 49 2.77 26.40 15.83
C ILE A 49 2.88 26.09 14.34
N ASP A 50 3.31 24.86 14.02
CA ASP A 50 3.57 24.44 12.65
C ASP A 50 2.41 23.57 12.11
N THR A 51 1.69 22.88 13.00
CA THR A 51 0.52 22.04 12.67
C THR A 51 -0.42 21.94 13.88
N ALA A 52 -1.64 21.46 13.71
CA ALA A 52 -2.58 21.21 14.80
C ALA A 52 -3.58 20.09 14.46
N GLU A 53 -4.43 19.72 15.43
CA GLU A 53 -5.56 18.82 15.25
C GLU A 53 -6.46 19.27 14.09
N TRP A 54 -6.73 18.39 13.12
CA TRP A 54 -7.49 18.72 11.91
C TRP A 54 -8.92 19.18 12.23
N ALA A 55 -9.53 18.59 13.27
CA ALA A 55 -10.90 18.89 13.70
C ALA A 55 -10.95 19.96 14.80
N TRP A 56 -10.05 20.95 14.76
CA TRP A 56 -9.94 21.98 15.82
C TRP A 56 -11.27 22.71 16.11
N ASP A 57 -12.06 23.00 15.07
CA ASP A 57 -13.35 23.71 15.20
C ASP A 57 -14.50 22.81 15.69
N ARG A 58 -14.29 21.50 15.82
CA ARG A 58 -15.29 20.56 16.33
C ARG A 58 -15.60 20.84 17.81
N PRO A 59 -16.88 20.95 18.24
CA PRO A 59 -17.23 21.42 19.59
C PRO A 59 -16.58 20.68 20.77
N ASP A 60 -16.55 19.34 20.74
CA ASP A 60 -15.93 18.50 21.79
C ASP A 60 -14.39 18.54 21.77
N VAL A 61 -13.78 18.85 20.63
CA VAL A 61 -12.34 19.06 20.51
C VAL A 61 -11.95 20.42 21.07
N ARG A 62 -12.70 21.47 20.69
CA ARG A 62 -12.41 22.86 21.05
C ARG A 62 -12.39 23.10 22.56
N THR A 63 -13.16 22.35 23.34
CA THR A 63 -13.20 22.46 24.80
C THR A 63 -12.03 21.75 25.50
N ARG A 64 -11.32 20.86 24.81
CA ARG A 64 -10.27 20.00 25.38
C ARG A 64 -8.87 20.26 24.83
N ILE A 65 -8.78 20.81 23.62
CA ILE A 65 -7.52 20.95 22.90
C ILE A 65 -6.52 21.82 23.68
N ARG A 66 -5.28 21.32 23.82
CA ARG A 66 -4.23 21.96 24.64
C ARG A 66 -3.22 22.76 23.82
N HIS A 67 -3.51 23.00 22.55
CA HIS A 67 -2.68 23.77 21.63
C HIS A 67 -3.53 24.67 20.72
N THR A 68 -2.94 25.77 20.27
CA THR A 68 -3.60 26.81 19.48
C THR A 68 -3.86 26.36 18.04
N ARG A 69 -4.72 27.09 17.33
CA ARG A 69 -4.92 26.93 15.90
C ARG A 69 -3.88 27.77 15.14
N PRO A 70 -2.89 27.17 14.45
CA PRO A 70 -1.93 27.91 13.65
C PRO A 70 -2.56 28.37 12.33
N THR A 71 -1.77 28.98 11.45
CA THR A 71 -2.23 29.49 10.16
C THR A 71 -2.89 28.40 9.33
N VAL A 72 -4.17 28.59 8.99
CA VAL A 72 -4.93 27.67 8.15
C VAL A 72 -4.47 27.83 6.70
N ALA A 73 -4.03 26.73 6.08
CA ALA A 73 -3.71 26.65 4.66
C ALA A 73 -4.96 26.39 3.82
N LEU A 74 -5.80 25.45 4.28
CA LEU A 74 -6.99 24.99 3.59
C LEU A 74 -8.00 24.46 4.62
N SER A 75 -9.27 24.84 4.48
CA SER A 75 -10.38 24.17 5.16
C SER A 75 -11.08 23.21 4.21
N PHE A 76 -11.71 22.17 4.76
CA PHE A 76 -12.54 21.24 4.00
C PHE A 76 -13.82 20.89 4.77
N PRO A 77 -14.95 20.71 4.07
CA PRO A 77 -16.20 20.31 4.70
C PRO A 77 -16.12 18.86 5.17
N VAL A 78 -16.74 18.57 6.32
CA VAL A 78 -16.90 17.22 6.85
C VAL A 78 -18.33 16.76 6.59
N ALA A 79 -18.49 15.66 5.85
CA ALA A 79 -19.81 15.17 5.46
C ALA A 79 -20.70 14.91 6.69
N GLY A 80 -21.88 15.54 6.71
CA GLY A 80 -22.85 15.40 7.80
C GLY A 80 -22.50 16.14 9.08
N ALA A 81 -21.50 17.04 9.08
CA ALA A 81 -21.11 17.80 10.24
C ALA A 81 -21.20 19.32 10.03
N ALA A 82 -21.50 20.05 11.11
CA ALA A 82 -21.59 21.52 11.13
C ALA A 82 -20.24 22.21 11.44
N TYR A 83 -19.12 21.51 11.26
CA TYR A 83 -17.77 22.04 11.45
C TYR A 83 -16.89 21.71 10.25
N GLU A 84 -15.82 22.48 10.08
CA GLU A 84 -14.81 22.23 9.06
C GLU A 84 -13.60 21.51 9.63
N GLY A 85 -12.94 20.73 8.77
CA GLY A 85 -11.59 20.25 9.01
C GLY A 85 -10.57 21.21 8.41
N HIS A 86 -9.35 21.22 8.95
CA HIS A 86 -8.29 22.13 8.51
C HIS A 86 -6.97 21.41 8.22
N HIS A 87 -6.25 21.96 7.24
CA HIS A 87 -4.82 21.77 7.07
C HIS A 87 -4.12 23.10 7.35
N TYR A 88 -2.97 23.02 8.02
CA TYR A 88 -2.23 24.15 8.55
C TYR A 88 -0.94 24.38 7.76
N LEU A 89 -0.60 25.64 7.52
CA LEU A 89 0.62 26.05 6.84
C LEU A 89 1.76 26.20 7.85
N ALA A 90 2.77 25.34 7.74
CA ALA A 90 4.05 25.52 8.39
C ALA A 90 5.02 26.29 7.47
N THR A 91 5.79 27.20 8.06
CA THR A 91 6.96 27.84 7.43
C THR A 91 8.15 27.70 8.37
N LEU A 92 9.06 26.80 8.04
CA LEU A 92 10.27 26.53 8.83
C LEU A 92 11.47 27.24 8.21
N PRO A 93 11.98 28.32 8.82
CA PRO A 93 13.12 29.06 8.27
C PRO A 93 14.41 28.24 8.37
N LEU A 94 15.23 28.31 7.32
CA LEU A 94 16.59 27.82 7.33
C LEU A 94 17.53 28.89 7.89
N PRO A 95 18.63 28.51 8.59
CA PRO A 95 19.57 29.49 9.15
C PRO A 95 20.25 30.40 8.12
N ALA A 96 20.29 29.96 6.86
CA ALA A 96 20.81 30.72 5.73
C ALA A 96 20.16 30.23 4.44
N ARG A 97 20.51 30.85 3.32
CA ARG A 97 20.12 30.40 1.98
C ARG A 97 21.00 29.23 1.55
N TYR A 98 20.43 28.04 1.43
CA TYR A 98 21.16 26.83 1.07
C TYR A 98 20.67 26.20 -0.24
N ALA A 99 21.54 25.45 -0.92
CA ALA A 99 21.13 24.54 -2.00
C ALA A 99 20.76 23.18 -1.41
N LEU A 100 19.50 22.77 -1.60
CA LEU A 100 18.92 21.54 -1.08
C LEU A 100 18.70 20.53 -2.19
N ASP A 101 18.85 19.24 -1.87
CA ASP A 101 18.59 18.13 -2.78
C ASP A 101 17.63 17.07 -2.18
N GLY A 102 17.18 17.28 -0.94
CA GLY A 102 16.28 16.36 -0.26
C GLY A 102 15.63 16.97 0.97
N LEU A 103 14.41 16.51 1.25
CA LEU A 103 13.76 16.67 2.56
C LEU A 103 13.39 15.28 3.07
N ARG A 104 13.53 15.07 4.38
CA ARG A 104 13.05 13.88 5.10
C ARG A 104 12.10 14.34 6.19
N PHE A 105 10.94 13.69 6.29
CA PHE A 105 9.99 13.89 7.39
C PHE A 105 10.00 12.64 8.26
N GLN A 106 10.13 12.83 9.56
CA GLN A 106 10.14 11.73 10.52
C GLN A 106 9.18 12.06 11.67
N ALA A 107 8.09 11.31 11.77
CA ALA A 107 7.23 11.37 12.95
C ALA A 107 7.97 10.77 14.15
N LEU A 108 7.82 11.39 15.32
CA LEU A 108 8.42 10.85 16.55
C LEU A 108 7.58 9.69 17.08
N ALA A 109 8.24 8.69 17.64
CA ALA A 109 7.57 7.51 18.20
C ALA A 109 6.58 7.91 19.31
N GLY A 110 5.38 7.31 19.29
CA GLY A 110 4.31 7.61 20.24
C GLY A 110 3.58 8.94 20.01
N MET A 111 3.93 9.70 18.97
CA MET A 111 3.18 10.91 18.60
C MET A 111 1.93 10.57 17.77
N PRO A 112 0.87 11.40 17.85
CA PRO A 112 -0.33 11.22 17.06
C PRO A 112 -0.06 11.26 15.54
N PRO A 113 -0.92 10.64 14.72
CA PRO A 113 -0.77 10.66 13.26
C PRO A 113 -0.65 12.07 12.67
N LEU A 114 0.37 12.28 11.83
CA LEU A 114 0.60 13.49 11.05
C LEU A 114 0.33 13.22 9.57
N SER A 115 -0.57 14.00 8.96
CA SER A 115 -0.85 13.96 7.53
C SER A 115 -0.19 15.14 6.83
N LEU A 116 0.51 14.89 5.71
CA LEU A 116 1.11 15.92 4.86
C LEU A 116 0.29 16.06 3.57
N LEU A 117 -0.15 17.27 3.26
CA LEU A 117 -0.95 17.57 2.07
C LEU A 117 -0.12 18.21 0.95
N ARG A 118 0.81 19.09 1.29
CA ARG A 118 1.79 19.66 0.34
C ARG A 118 3.09 19.93 1.05
N VAL A 119 4.20 19.80 0.35
CA VAL A 119 5.54 20.13 0.85
C VAL A 119 6.30 20.84 -0.26
N GLY A 120 7.11 21.82 0.10
CA GLY A 120 8.01 22.48 -0.81
C GLY A 120 9.08 23.27 -0.08
N VAL A 121 9.97 23.86 -0.86
CA VAL A 121 10.99 24.80 -0.38
C VAL A 121 10.83 26.12 -1.11
N VAL A 122 11.11 27.22 -0.42
CA VAL A 122 10.98 28.58 -0.97
C VAL A 122 12.29 29.32 -0.79
N ASP A 123 12.70 30.04 -1.82
CA ASP A 123 13.79 30.99 -1.79
C ASP A 123 13.23 32.40 -1.59
N GLY A 124 13.19 32.86 -0.34
CA GLY A 124 12.66 34.17 0.02
C GLY A 124 13.39 35.33 -0.67
N ALA A 125 14.64 35.14 -1.11
CA ALA A 125 15.38 36.16 -1.85
C ALA A 125 14.91 36.34 -3.30
N THR A 126 14.34 35.29 -3.92
CA THR A 126 13.94 35.32 -5.34
C THR A 126 12.45 35.07 -5.54
N GLY A 127 11.71 34.69 -4.49
CA GLY A 127 10.32 34.27 -4.56
C GLY A 127 10.11 32.91 -5.24
N ARG A 128 11.17 32.23 -5.69
CA ARG A 128 11.06 30.92 -6.35
C ARG A 128 10.69 29.85 -5.32
N ALA A 129 9.76 28.99 -5.69
CA ALA A 129 9.37 27.83 -4.89
C ALA A 129 9.53 26.55 -5.71
N ALA A 130 9.95 25.47 -5.05
CA ALA A 130 9.92 24.13 -5.62
C ALA A 130 9.03 23.25 -4.73
N GLY A 131 7.91 22.81 -5.28
CA GLY A 131 7.03 21.83 -4.64
C GLY A 131 7.58 20.41 -4.79
N LEU A 132 7.39 19.57 -3.77
CA LEU A 132 7.56 18.13 -3.91
C LEU A 132 6.24 17.51 -4.35
N SER A 133 6.32 16.59 -5.29
CA SER A 133 5.23 15.65 -5.54
C SER A 133 5.13 14.69 -4.35
N LEU A 134 4.03 14.75 -3.59
CA LEU A 134 3.79 13.79 -2.52
C LEU A 134 3.59 12.37 -3.03
N THR A 135 3.07 12.21 -4.25
CA THR A 135 3.03 10.92 -4.94
C THR A 135 4.44 10.38 -5.15
N ALA A 136 5.42 11.23 -5.46
CA ALA A 136 6.84 10.85 -5.51
C ALA A 136 7.46 10.63 -4.11
N ALA A 137 6.90 11.25 -3.06
CA ALA A 137 7.30 11.00 -1.66
C ALA A 137 6.84 9.63 -1.14
N TYR A 138 5.70 9.10 -1.63
CA TYR A 138 5.27 7.72 -1.34
C TYR A 138 6.29 6.67 -1.80
N VAL A 139 7.06 7.00 -2.83
CA VAL A 139 8.14 6.17 -3.41
C VAL A 139 9.52 6.51 -2.85
N SER A 140 9.60 7.36 -1.82
CA SER A 140 10.86 7.76 -1.18
C SER A 140 11.22 6.90 0.04
N ASP A 141 10.43 5.87 0.33
CA ASP A 141 10.81 4.80 1.26
C ASP A 141 11.94 3.97 0.64
N THR A 142 13.17 4.49 0.73
CA THR A 142 14.40 3.82 0.26
C THR A 142 14.67 2.46 0.92
N VAL A 143 13.96 2.10 2.00
CA VAL A 143 14.06 0.78 2.63
C VAL A 143 13.21 -0.25 1.88
N ARG A 144 12.05 0.16 1.37
CA ARG A 144 11.14 -0.73 0.61
C ARG A 144 11.32 -0.63 -0.90
N LEU A 145 11.79 0.51 -1.39
CA LEU A 145 11.81 0.87 -2.81
C LEU A 145 13.20 1.42 -3.18
N ALA A 146 13.88 0.77 -4.11
CA ALA A 146 15.08 1.30 -4.74
C ALA A 146 14.70 1.94 -6.07
N GLU A 147 15.20 3.12 -6.35
CA GLU A 147 15.06 3.69 -7.69
C GLU A 147 15.97 2.94 -8.66
N SER A 148 15.38 2.34 -9.69
CA SER A 148 16.09 1.57 -10.72
C SER A 148 16.41 2.43 -11.94
N ALA A 149 15.53 3.36 -12.31
CA ALA A 149 15.75 4.30 -13.41
C ALA A 149 14.90 5.57 -13.27
N ALA A 150 15.31 6.67 -13.91
CA ALA A 150 14.51 7.90 -13.96
C ALA A 150 14.69 8.68 -15.27
N THR A 151 13.62 9.36 -15.67
CA THR A 151 13.53 10.40 -16.70
C THR A 151 12.91 11.65 -16.05
N PRO A 152 12.83 12.81 -16.73
CA PRO A 152 12.16 13.99 -16.18
C PRO A 152 10.70 13.77 -15.77
N ASN A 153 10.01 12.81 -16.39
CA ASN A 153 8.56 12.58 -16.19
C ASN A 153 8.23 11.22 -15.55
N VAL A 154 9.14 10.25 -15.57
CA VAL A 154 8.90 8.87 -15.14
C VAL A 154 10.05 8.40 -14.26
N ARG A 155 9.74 7.80 -13.12
CA ARG A 155 10.71 7.15 -12.24
C ARG A 155 10.29 5.69 -12.04
N LEU A 156 11.23 4.78 -12.22
CA LEU A 156 11.07 3.35 -12.03
C LEU A 156 11.68 2.97 -10.68
N PHE A 157 10.92 2.21 -9.89
CA PHE A 157 11.36 1.71 -8.61
C PHE A 157 11.24 0.19 -8.54
N GLU A 158 12.28 -0.44 -8.05
CA GLU A 158 12.31 -1.84 -7.63
C GLU A 158 11.81 -1.94 -6.19
N VAL A 159 10.91 -2.89 -5.92
CA VAL A 159 10.45 -3.19 -4.56
C VAL A 159 11.48 -4.08 -3.87
N LEU A 160 12.42 -3.46 -3.14
CA LEU A 160 13.47 -4.14 -2.38
C LEU A 160 12.93 -5.04 -1.27
N ARG A 161 11.86 -4.61 -0.61
CA ARG A 161 11.23 -5.34 0.49
C ARG A 161 9.71 -5.27 0.38
N GLY A 162 9.13 -6.34 -0.15
CA GLY A 162 7.70 -6.59 -0.18
C GLY A 162 7.41 -8.06 0.09
N LEU A 163 6.13 -8.39 0.23
CA LEU A 163 5.69 -9.78 0.39
C LEU A 163 5.90 -10.64 -0.86
N GLY A 164 6.29 -10.03 -1.99
CA GLY A 164 6.49 -10.73 -3.25
C GLY A 164 5.17 -11.15 -3.89
N ARG A 165 5.26 -12.06 -4.87
CA ARG A 165 4.07 -12.66 -5.51
C ARG A 165 3.45 -13.79 -4.69
N ALA A 166 4.18 -14.31 -3.71
CA ALA A 166 3.69 -15.33 -2.80
C ALA A 166 4.47 -15.32 -1.48
N TRP A 167 3.79 -15.71 -0.40
CA TRP A 167 4.37 -15.88 0.93
C TRP A 167 3.48 -16.81 1.75
N VAL A 168 3.97 -17.29 2.89
CA VAL A 168 3.17 -18.09 3.82
C VAL A 168 2.78 -17.24 5.02
N VAL A 169 1.52 -17.33 5.45
CA VAL A 169 1.00 -16.70 6.67
C VAL A 169 0.67 -17.74 7.73
N GLU A 170 0.81 -17.33 8.99
CA GLU A 170 0.56 -18.18 10.16
C GLU A 170 -0.92 -18.25 10.58
N SER A 171 -1.74 -17.27 10.15
CA SER A 171 -3.14 -17.21 10.56
C SER A 171 -4.09 -16.90 9.41
N LEU A 172 -5.29 -17.50 9.50
CA LEU A 172 -6.43 -17.22 8.63
C LEU A 172 -7.58 -16.72 9.49
N ARG A 173 -8.05 -15.51 9.24
CA ARG A 173 -9.19 -14.93 9.94
C ARG A 173 -10.44 -15.06 9.07
N LEU A 174 -11.44 -15.76 9.58
CA LEU A 174 -12.73 -15.89 8.93
C LEU A 174 -13.61 -14.68 9.24
N LEU A 175 -14.25 -14.14 8.20
CA LEU A 175 -15.12 -12.99 8.27
C LEU A 175 -16.54 -13.38 7.80
N PRO A 176 -17.59 -12.76 8.38
CA PRO A 176 -18.96 -13.14 8.09
C PRO A 176 -19.47 -12.62 6.74
N ASP A 177 -18.97 -11.48 6.26
CA ASP A 177 -19.50 -10.79 5.08
C ASP A 177 -18.42 -9.97 4.33
N GLU A 178 -18.69 -9.71 3.04
CA GLU A 178 -17.82 -8.96 2.13
C GLU A 178 -17.60 -7.51 2.59
N GLY A 179 -18.63 -6.85 3.15
CA GLY A 179 -18.51 -5.48 3.63
C GLY A 179 -17.50 -5.35 4.77
N THR A 180 -17.45 -6.34 5.66
CA THR A 180 -16.45 -6.43 6.72
C THR A 180 -15.05 -6.68 6.15
N LEU A 181 -14.92 -7.57 5.17
CA LEU A 181 -13.66 -7.83 4.46
C LEU A 181 -13.12 -6.56 3.78
N GLU A 182 -13.95 -5.86 3.01
CA GLU A 182 -13.56 -4.61 2.35
C GLU A 182 -13.07 -3.54 3.33
N ARG A 183 -13.74 -3.38 4.49
CA ARG A 183 -13.29 -2.41 5.52
C ARG A 183 -11.90 -2.72 6.02
N PHE A 184 -11.59 -4.00 6.26
CA PHE A 184 -10.24 -4.42 6.65
C PHE A 184 -9.23 -4.19 5.52
N LEU A 185 -9.56 -4.51 4.27
CA LEU A 185 -8.66 -4.35 3.12
C LEU A 185 -8.36 -2.87 2.78
N ARG A 186 -9.27 -1.94 3.05
CA ARG A 186 -9.03 -0.49 2.84
C ARG A 186 -8.04 0.13 3.82
N GLY A 187 -7.80 -0.50 4.97
CA GLY A 187 -6.93 0.02 6.01
C GLY A 187 -6.36 -1.06 6.93
N PRO A 188 -5.66 -2.07 6.40
CA PRO A 188 -5.30 -3.28 7.15
C PRO A 188 -4.49 -2.96 8.41
N THR A 189 -3.49 -2.08 8.30
CA THR A 189 -2.66 -1.67 9.46
C THR A 189 -3.45 -0.93 10.52
N ARG A 190 -4.40 -0.05 10.14
CA ARG A 190 -5.26 0.65 11.11
C ARG A 190 -6.18 -0.31 11.85
N ALA A 191 -6.53 -1.41 11.21
CA ALA A 191 -7.39 -2.44 11.75
C ALA A 191 -6.61 -3.58 12.43
N GLY A 192 -5.30 -3.41 12.65
CA GLY A 192 -4.44 -4.40 13.31
C GLY A 192 -4.18 -5.67 12.50
N ILE A 193 -4.41 -5.64 11.19
CA ILE A 193 -4.12 -6.74 10.27
C ILE A 193 -2.74 -6.54 9.67
N ASP A 194 -1.83 -7.48 9.95
CA ASP A 194 -0.54 -7.57 9.26
C ASP A 194 -0.62 -8.64 8.17
N ALA A 195 -0.65 -8.20 6.91
CA ALA A 195 -0.73 -9.10 5.75
C ALA A 195 0.45 -10.08 5.65
N ARG A 196 1.55 -9.83 6.39
CA ARG A 196 2.69 -10.75 6.46
C ARG A 196 2.44 -11.97 7.33
N HIS A 197 1.50 -11.86 8.27
CA HIS A 197 1.22 -12.89 9.27
C HIS A 197 -0.23 -13.39 9.19
N GLN A 198 -1.11 -12.68 8.50
CA GLN A 198 -2.53 -12.99 8.48
C GLN A 198 -3.15 -12.81 7.11
N ALA A 199 -3.95 -13.80 6.71
CA ALA A 199 -4.90 -13.71 5.61
C ALA A 199 -6.33 -13.61 6.14
N LEU A 200 -7.21 -13.07 5.31
CA LEU A 200 -8.64 -12.94 5.57
C LEU A 200 -9.41 -13.81 4.57
N ALA A 201 -10.47 -14.47 4.99
CA ALA A 201 -11.40 -15.17 4.09
C ALA A 201 -12.83 -14.98 4.55
N LEU A 202 -13.78 -15.07 3.62
CA LEU A 202 -15.17 -15.25 4.00
C LEU A 202 -15.37 -16.65 4.57
N ALA A 203 -16.23 -16.78 5.57
CA ALA A 203 -16.53 -18.07 6.21
C ALA A 203 -16.94 -19.15 5.18
N GLY A 204 -17.71 -18.77 4.15
CA GLY A 204 -18.10 -19.70 3.08
C GLY A 204 -16.96 -20.14 2.14
N ASP A 205 -15.96 -19.28 1.92
CA ASP A 205 -14.82 -19.62 1.04
C ASP A 205 -13.82 -20.57 1.73
N ALA A 206 -13.79 -20.56 3.06
CA ALA A 206 -12.84 -21.30 3.89
C ALA A 206 -13.54 -22.23 4.91
N GLU A 207 -14.77 -22.68 4.62
CA GLU A 207 -15.50 -23.60 5.49
C GLU A 207 -14.71 -24.90 5.71
N GLY A 208 -14.51 -25.31 6.96
CA GLY A 208 -13.77 -26.54 7.31
C GLY A 208 -12.26 -26.46 7.04
N VAL A 209 -11.71 -25.28 6.79
CA VAL A 209 -10.26 -25.08 6.66
C VAL A 209 -9.66 -24.88 8.04
N GLU A 210 -8.70 -25.73 8.39
CA GLU A 210 -7.84 -25.56 9.56
C GLU A 210 -6.39 -25.43 9.10
N LEU A 211 -5.66 -24.48 9.69
CA LEU A 211 -4.22 -24.37 9.45
C LEU A 211 -3.48 -25.37 10.35
N PRO A 212 -2.38 -25.99 9.89
CA PRO A 212 -1.67 -26.96 10.70
C PRO A 212 -1.11 -26.33 11.98
N PRO A 213 -1.01 -27.09 13.08
CA PRO A 213 -0.37 -26.62 14.31
C PRO A 213 1.06 -26.10 14.04
N GLY A 214 1.46 -25.04 14.76
CA GLY A 214 2.77 -24.43 14.56
C GLY A 214 2.91 -23.65 13.25
N SER A 215 1.79 -23.33 12.58
CA SER A 215 1.79 -22.46 11.41
C SER A 215 2.58 -21.19 11.66
N ARG A 216 3.47 -20.84 10.73
CA ARG A 216 4.39 -19.72 10.87
C ARG A 216 4.51 -18.95 9.55
N SER A 217 4.79 -17.67 9.67
CA SER A 217 5.00 -16.82 8.51
C SER A 217 6.37 -17.12 7.88
N SER A 218 6.40 -17.34 6.58
CA SER A 218 7.63 -17.73 5.86
C SER A 218 7.64 -17.20 4.42
N ARG A 219 8.78 -17.34 3.76
CA ARG A 219 8.93 -16.95 2.35
C ARG A 219 8.39 -18.02 1.42
N ALA A 220 7.90 -17.57 0.27
CA ALA A 220 7.64 -18.43 -0.88
C ALA A 220 8.23 -17.79 -2.14
N ASP A 221 8.80 -18.61 -3.00
CA ASP A 221 9.42 -18.19 -4.24
C ASP A 221 8.62 -18.72 -5.42
N LEU A 222 8.31 -17.84 -6.37
CA LEU A 222 7.82 -18.26 -7.67
C LEU A 222 8.99 -18.81 -8.48
N ALA A 223 9.05 -20.13 -8.65
CA ALA A 223 10.08 -20.81 -9.40
C ALA A 223 9.86 -20.70 -10.92
N ARG A 224 8.60 -20.75 -11.37
CA ARG A 224 8.26 -20.70 -12.80
C ARG A 224 6.83 -20.22 -13.03
N GLU A 225 6.64 -19.44 -14.09
CA GLU A 225 5.32 -19.04 -14.59
C GLU A 225 5.27 -19.18 -16.11
N VAL A 226 4.42 -20.06 -16.62
CA VAL A 226 4.24 -20.28 -18.07
C VAL A 226 2.81 -20.74 -18.36
N GLY A 227 2.11 -20.08 -19.28
CA GLY A 227 0.85 -20.58 -19.84
C GLY A 227 -0.24 -20.86 -18.81
N GLY A 228 -0.43 -19.98 -17.83
CA GLY A 228 -1.41 -20.16 -16.75
C GLY A 228 -1.00 -21.21 -15.70
N ARG A 229 0.27 -21.64 -15.69
CA ARG A 229 0.84 -22.51 -14.68
C ARG A 229 1.81 -21.73 -13.80
N LEU A 230 1.60 -21.76 -12.50
CA LEU A 230 2.48 -21.19 -11.49
C LEU A 230 3.12 -22.32 -10.69
N GLU A 231 4.44 -22.34 -10.62
CA GLU A 231 5.19 -23.26 -9.77
C GLU A 231 5.87 -22.47 -8.67
N LEU A 232 5.55 -22.79 -7.41
CA LEU A 232 6.05 -22.12 -6.22
C LEU A 232 6.80 -23.10 -5.33
N ARG A 233 7.83 -22.58 -4.66
CA ARG A 233 8.51 -23.25 -3.54
C ARG A 233 8.18 -22.48 -2.27
N ALA A 234 7.72 -23.17 -1.24
CA ALA A 234 7.28 -22.52 -0.02
C ALA A 234 7.61 -23.38 1.21
N GLU A 235 7.86 -22.73 2.34
CA GLU A 235 8.11 -23.39 3.62
C GLU A 235 6.86 -23.36 4.50
N GLY A 236 6.27 -24.51 4.79
CA GLY A 236 5.21 -24.63 5.77
C GLY A 236 5.72 -24.99 7.18
N PRO A 237 4.82 -25.13 8.15
CA PRO A 237 3.37 -25.14 8.00
C PRO A 237 2.77 -23.73 7.93
N GLY A 238 1.65 -23.59 7.23
CA GLY A 238 0.88 -22.35 7.16
C GLY A 238 0.00 -22.27 5.92
N LEU A 239 -0.50 -21.06 5.62
CA LEU A 239 -1.27 -20.80 4.42
C LEU A 239 -0.41 -20.07 3.39
N LEU A 240 -0.11 -20.73 2.27
CA LEU A 240 0.49 -20.08 1.11
C LEU A 240 -0.52 -19.10 0.50
N VAL A 241 -0.15 -17.83 0.45
CA VAL A 241 -0.85 -16.76 -0.25
C VAL A 241 -0.16 -16.56 -1.60
N VAL A 242 -0.94 -16.52 -2.68
CA VAL A 242 -0.47 -16.24 -4.04
C VAL A 242 -1.24 -15.04 -4.58
N THR A 243 -0.54 -13.96 -4.94
CA THR A 243 -1.15 -12.71 -5.44
C THR A 243 -1.54 -12.83 -6.91
N GLU A 244 -2.36 -13.83 -7.20
CA GLU A 244 -2.97 -14.06 -8.50
C GLU A 244 -4.48 -14.11 -8.31
N GLY A 245 -5.22 -13.58 -9.29
CA GLY A 245 -6.67 -13.49 -9.23
C GLY A 245 -7.31 -14.87 -9.12
N PHE A 246 -8.13 -15.06 -8.09
CA PHE A 246 -8.93 -16.27 -7.95
C PHE A 246 -9.97 -16.35 -9.07
N ASP A 247 -10.03 -17.51 -9.71
CA ASP A 247 -11.07 -17.90 -10.65
C ASP A 247 -11.37 -19.39 -10.45
N PRO A 248 -12.63 -19.83 -10.57
CA PRO A 248 -12.98 -21.25 -10.46
C PRO A 248 -12.30 -22.19 -11.47
N GLY A 249 -11.63 -21.69 -12.51
CA GLY A 249 -10.80 -22.45 -13.44
C GLY A 249 -9.41 -22.83 -12.91
N TRP A 250 -8.99 -22.30 -11.76
CA TRP A 250 -7.74 -22.69 -11.10
C TRP A 250 -7.86 -23.99 -10.33
N ALA A 251 -6.79 -24.78 -10.35
CA ALA A 251 -6.58 -25.93 -9.49
C ALA A 251 -5.20 -25.85 -8.83
N ALA A 252 -5.07 -26.41 -7.63
CA ALA A 252 -3.81 -26.44 -6.87
C ALA A 252 -3.36 -27.87 -6.57
N GLU A 253 -2.05 -28.09 -6.61
CA GLU A 253 -1.39 -29.31 -6.16
C GLU A 253 -0.25 -28.95 -5.20
N VAL A 254 -0.07 -29.74 -4.15
CA VAL A 254 1.09 -29.66 -3.23
C VAL A 254 1.82 -30.99 -3.30
N ASP A 255 3.08 -30.95 -3.71
CA ASP A 255 3.93 -32.13 -3.93
C ASP A 255 3.28 -33.19 -4.83
N GLY A 256 2.57 -32.73 -5.87
CA GLY A 256 1.88 -33.56 -6.85
C GLY A 256 0.56 -34.16 -6.38
N ARG A 257 0.08 -33.80 -5.19
CA ARG A 257 -1.24 -34.20 -4.69
C ARG A 257 -2.22 -33.05 -4.81
N PRO A 258 -3.47 -33.29 -5.25
CA PRO A 258 -4.50 -32.26 -5.28
C PRO A 258 -4.66 -31.59 -3.90
N ALA A 259 -4.67 -30.27 -3.89
CA ALA A 259 -4.83 -29.47 -2.69
C ALA A 259 -6.03 -28.53 -2.86
N ARG A 260 -6.73 -28.25 -1.75
CA ARG A 260 -7.83 -27.30 -1.77
C ARG A 260 -7.29 -25.90 -2.03
N LEU A 261 -7.83 -25.27 -3.07
CA LEU A 261 -7.60 -23.88 -3.40
C LEU A 261 -8.64 -23.00 -2.69
N LEU A 262 -8.18 -21.97 -2.00
CA LEU A 262 -9.01 -21.03 -1.24
C LEU A 262 -9.05 -19.67 -1.93
N ARG A 263 -10.20 -19.01 -1.86
CA ARG A 263 -10.32 -17.58 -2.16
C ARG A 263 -10.10 -16.80 -0.87
N ILE A 264 -9.08 -15.95 -0.85
CA ILE A 264 -8.68 -15.16 0.31
C ILE A 264 -8.45 -13.70 -0.07
N ASN A 265 -8.40 -12.81 0.92
CA ASN A 265 -8.16 -11.37 0.80
C ASN A 265 -8.99 -10.70 -0.31
N GLY A 266 -10.24 -11.12 -0.48
CA GLY A 266 -11.21 -10.56 -1.44
C GLY A 266 -11.12 -11.13 -2.86
N GLY A 267 -10.02 -11.79 -3.23
CA GLY A 267 -9.87 -12.28 -4.61
C GLY A 267 -8.53 -12.85 -4.99
N VAL A 268 -7.66 -13.19 -4.04
CA VAL A 268 -6.41 -13.89 -4.33
C VAL A 268 -6.47 -15.34 -3.84
N MET A 269 -5.46 -16.13 -4.19
CA MET A 269 -5.44 -17.57 -3.97
C MET A 269 -4.71 -17.96 -2.69
N GLY A 270 -5.25 -18.97 -1.99
CA GLY A 270 -4.68 -19.57 -0.79
C GLY A 270 -4.54 -21.09 -0.91
N VAL A 271 -3.45 -21.67 -0.41
CA VAL A 271 -3.26 -23.14 -0.33
C VAL A 271 -2.65 -23.49 1.03
N VAL A 272 -3.26 -24.42 1.76
CA VAL A 272 -2.72 -24.87 3.05
C VAL A 272 -1.51 -25.78 2.81
N LEU A 273 -0.41 -25.48 3.50
CA LEU A 273 0.84 -26.23 3.43
C LEU A 273 1.10 -26.92 4.78
N PRO A 274 1.41 -28.23 4.78
CA PRO A 274 1.86 -28.93 5.98
C PRO A 274 3.28 -28.49 6.39
N GLU A 275 3.81 -29.09 7.45
CA GLU A 275 5.20 -28.83 7.86
C GLU A 275 6.21 -29.36 6.83
N GLY A 276 7.17 -28.51 6.44
CA GLY A 276 8.25 -28.86 5.52
C GLY A 276 8.41 -27.87 4.37
N THR A 277 9.26 -28.22 3.41
CA THR A 277 9.43 -27.47 2.16
C THR A 277 8.62 -28.14 1.06
N HIS A 278 7.76 -27.36 0.40
CA HIS A 278 6.78 -27.89 -0.55
C HIS A 278 6.92 -27.25 -1.92
N ARG A 279 6.58 -28.04 -2.94
CA ARG A 279 6.34 -27.55 -4.30
C ARG A 279 4.84 -27.43 -4.51
N ALA A 280 4.34 -26.19 -4.55
CA ALA A 280 2.96 -25.90 -4.91
C ALA A 280 2.86 -25.59 -6.41
N VAL A 281 1.91 -26.22 -7.10
CA VAL A 281 1.61 -25.95 -8.50
C VAL A 281 0.18 -25.48 -8.62
N LEU A 282 -0.03 -24.29 -9.17
CA LEU A 282 -1.34 -23.79 -9.53
C LEU A 282 -1.46 -23.83 -11.05
N GLN A 283 -2.55 -24.39 -11.55
CA GLN A 283 -2.80 -24.51 -12.99
C GLN A 283 -4.18 -23.95 -13.32
N TYR A 284 -4.21 -22.98 -14.21
CA TYR A 284 -5.43 -22.45 -14.78
C TYR A 284 -5.90 -23.30 -15.96
N ARG A 285 -7.20 -23.59 -15.99
CA ARG A 285 -7.89 -24.18 -17.12
C ARG A 285 -9.10 -23.32 -17.45
N ALA A 286 -9.03 -22.62 -18.58
CA ALA A 286 -10.13 -21.79 -19.07
C ALA A 286 -11.40 -22.63 -19.25
N ARG A 287 -12.42 -22.33 -18.43
CA ARG A 287 -13.73 -22.98 -18.52
C ARG A 287 -14.36 -22.65 -19.86
N GLY A 288 -14.90 -23.67 -20.55
CA GLY A 288 -15.56 -23.49 -21.84
C GLY A 288 -14.62 -23.44 -23.05
N LEU A 289 -13.30 -23.36 -22.89
CA LEU A 289 -12.37 -23.36 -24.02
C LEU A 289 -12.53 -24.61 -24.88
N ALA A 290 -12.62 -25.80 -24.25
CA ALA A 290 -12.82 -27.06 -24.97
C ALA A 290 -14.14 -27.09 -25.77
N ALA A 291 -15.23 -26.59 -25.17
CA ALA A 291 -16.53 -26.51 -25.83
C ALA A 291 -16.50 -25.49 -26.99
N GLY A 292 -15.89 -24.33 -26.78
CA GLY A 292 -15.70 -23.32 -27.82
C GLY A 292 -14.85 -23.82 -28.98
N THR A 293 -13.75 -24.52 -28.70
CA THR A 293 -12.92 -25.15 -29.75
C THR A 293 -13.68 -26.22 -30.53
N LEU A 294 -14.52 -27.01 -29.86
CA LEU A 294 -15.35 -28.02 -30.52
C LEU A 294 -16.38 -27.37 -31.45
N LEU A 295 -17.10 -26.36 -30.96
CA LEU A 295 -18.08 -25.62 -31.75
C LEU A 295 -17.45 -24.94 -32.97
N ALA A 296 -16.29 -24.31 -32.78
CA ALA A 296 -15.54 -23.69 -33.87
C ALA A 296 -15.07 -24.73 -34.91
N ALA A 297 -14.60 -25.90 -34.48
CA ALA A 297 -14.19 -26.98 -35.36
C ALA A 297 -15.38 -27.53 -36.18
N LEU A 298 -16.53 -27.78 -35.54
CA LEU A 298 -17.74 -28.23 -36.21
C LEU A 298 -18.25 -27.21 -37.23
N ALA A 299 -18.24 -25.92 -36.88
CA ALA A 299 -18.61 -24.85 -37.80
C ALA A 299 -17.65 -24.76 -39.00
N GLY A 300 -16.34 -24.89 -38.76
CA GLY A 300 -15.32 -24.92 -39.81
C GLY A 300 -15.49 -26.08 -40.78
N LEU A 301 -15.76 -27.29 -40.26
CA LEU A 301 -16.06 -28.47 -41.08
C LEU A 301 -17.34 -28.29 -41.90
N GLY A 302 -18.38 -27.69 -41.31
CA GLY A 302 -19.63 -27.36 -42.01
C GLY A 302 -19.41 -26.37 -43.16
N LEU A 303 -18.64 -25.31 -42.93
CA LEU A 303 -18.29 -24.32 -43.95
C LEU A 303 -17.45 -24.93 -45.08
N ALA A 304 -16.44 -25.73 -44.73
CA ALA A 304 -15.63 -26.44 -45.72
C ALA A 304 -16.50 -27.36 -46.59
N GLY A 305 -17.39 -28.16 -45.98
CA GLY A 305 -18.32 -29.02 -46.70
C GLY A 305 -19.27 -28.25 -47.64
N ALA A 306 -19.76 -27.09 -47.21
CA ALA A 306 -20.61 -26.23 -48.05
C ALA A 306 -19.84 -25.63 -49.25
N ILE A 307 -18.57 -25.26 -49.06
CA ILE A 307 -17.71 -24.74 -50.14
C ILE A 307 -17.42 -25.85 -51.16
N LEU A 308 -17.04 -27.05 -50.71
CA LEU A 308 -16.78 -28.19 -51.61
C LEU A 308 -18.03 -28.59 -52.41
N ARG A 309 -19.22 -28.56 -51.79
CA ARG A 309 -20.49 -28.81 -52.50
C ARG A 309 -20.85 -27.78 -53.56
N ARG A 310 -20.30 -26.56 -53.48
CA ARG A 310 -20.53 -25.50 -54.47
C ARG A 310 -19.61 -25.58 -55.69
N GLN A 311 -18.53 -26.36 -55.62
CA GLN A 311 -17.54 -26.49 -56.70
C GLN A 311 -17.75 -27.74 -57.58
N ILE A 312 -18.71 -28.60 -57.21
CA ILE A 312 -19.16 -29.77 -57.98
C ILE A 312 -20.49 -29.41 -58.63
#